data_AF-A0A9N9REQ4-F1
#
_entry.id   AF-A0A9N9REQ4-F1
#
_cell.length_a   1.000
_cell.length_b   1.000
_cell.length_c   1.000
_cell.angle_alpha   90.00
_cell.angle_beta   90.00
_cell.angle_gamma   90.00
#
_symmetry.space_group_name_H-M   'P 1'
#
loop_
_entity.id
_entity.type
_entity.pdbx_description
1 polymer ?
#
loop_
_entity_poly.entity_id
_entity_poly.type
_entity_poly.pdbx_seq_one_letter_code
_entity_poly.pdbx_strand_id
1 'polypeptide(L)'
;MMVRQARALHSAAAALEARHLGAGGLRGEWAAAEGGGAAPCPAAERLAARARTLVERLRDSWQHLVRDRATRSLTYNDEQFHVLERITVAETGRRLRALLQRAAPQARARADALADWYKVAATVYLQTQILDKDVSAAELKLLALAARLQDAEHAARARAAARPPHPPQTPHTPVTCFEFYFTFTFHTQIF
;
A
#
# COMPACT_ATOMS: atom_id res chain seq x y z
N MET A 1 -15.07 -24.12 -9.11
CA MET A 1 -14.32 -22.94 -9.60
C MET A 1 -14.33 -21.79 -8.59
N MET A 2 -15.50 -21.29 -8.16
CA MET A 2 -15.61 -20.15 -7.21
C MET A 2 -14.86 -20.33 -5.89
N VAL A 3 -14.89 -21.51 -5.28
CA VAL A 3 -14.15 -21.79 -4.03
C VAL A 3 -12.64 -21.58 -4.20
N ARG A 4 -12.06 -21.91 -5.36
CA ARG A 4 -10.63 -21.68 -5.63
C ARG A 4 -10.34 -20.18 -5.76
N GLN A 5 -11.21 -19.44 -6.45
CA GLN A 5 -11.07 -17.99 -6.60
C GLN A 5 -11.19 -17.28 -5.24
N ALA A 6 -12.18 -17.64 -4.42
CA ALA A 6 -12.35 -17.09 -3.08
C ALA A 6 -11.12 -17.35 -2.19
N ARG A 7 -10.56 -18.57 -2.23
CA ARG A 7 -9.31 -18.88 -1.51
C ARG A 7 -8.14 -18.06 -2.02
N ALA A 8 -8.01 -17.87 -3.33
CA ALA A 8 -6.95 -17.06 -3.92
C ALA A 8 -7.02 -15.60 -3.46
N LEU A 9 -8.21 -14.98 -3.50
CA LEU A 9 -8.43 -13.61 -3.03
C LEU A 9 -8.13 -13.48 -1.54
N HIS A 10 -8.60 -14.41 -0.72
CA HIS A 10 -8.31 -14.43 0.71
C HIS A 10 -6.80 -14.55 0.98
N SER A 11 -6.09 -15.44 0.28
CA SER A 11 -4.63 -15.57 0.43
C SER A 11 -3.88 -14.31 -0.01
N ALA A 12 -4.35 -13.62 -1.05
CA ALA A 12 -3.74 -12.38 -1.53
C ALA A 12 -3.93 -11.23 -0.52
N ALA A 13 -5.14 -11.11 0.04
CA ALA A 13 -5.45 -10.16 1.12
C ALA A 13 -4.54 -10.39 2.33
N ALA A 14 -4.53 -11.63 2.84
CA ALA A 14 -3.71 -12.00 3.99
C ALA A 14 -2.22 -11.75 3.75
N ALA A 15 -1.73 -11.98 2.52
CA ALA A 15 -0.34 -11.69 2.16
C ALA A 15 -0.02 -10.18 2.14
N LEU A 16 -0.96 -9.32 1.72
CA LEU A 16 -0.78 -7.86 1.80
C LEU A 16 -0.78 -7.39 3.26
N GLU A 17 -1.72 -7.87 4.06
CA GLU A 17 -1.82 -7.54 5.48
C GLU A 17 -0.56 -7.96 6.25
N ALA A 18 -0.13 -9.21 6.10
CA ALA A 18 1.05 -9.74 6.77
C ALA A 18 2.32 -8.95 6.44
N ARG A 19 2.44 -8.44 5.20
CA ARG A 19 3.59 -7.66 4.76
C ARG A 19 3.56 -6.21 5.25
N HIS A 20 2.40 -5.55 5.25
CA HIS A 20 2.35 -4.09 5.39
C HIS A 20 1.66 -3.56 6.65
N LEU A 21 0.94 -4.40 7.41
CA LEU A 21 0.27 -3.98 8.65
C LEU A 21 1.05 -4.34 9.93
N GLY A 22 2.08 -5.19 9.83
CA GLY A 22 2.92 -5.58 10.97
C GLY A 22 3.80 -4.44 11.50
N ALA A 23 4.52 -4.70 12.60
CA ALA A 23 5.40 -3.73 13.28
C ALA A 23 6.55 -3.19 12.40
N GLY A 24 6.89 -3.87 11.30
CA GLY A 24 7.84 -3.44 10.28
C GLY A 24 7.21 -3.07 8.94
N GLY A 25 5.87 -2.95 8.88
CA GLY A 25 5.16 -2.59 7.66
C GLY A 25 5.26 -1.09 7.37
N LEU A 26 4.38 -0.59 6.48
CA LEU A 26 4.43 0.80 5.99
C LEU A 26 4.47 1.84 7.12
N ARG A 27 3.74 1.59 8.22
CA ARG A 27 3.75 2.52 9.37
C ARG A 27 5.09 2.52 10.11
N GLY A 28 5.74 1.36 10.25
CA GLY A 28 7.06 1.24 10.85
C GLY A 28 8.13 1.90 9.99
N GLU A 29 8.06 1.68 8.67
CA GLU A 29 8.96 2.33 7.70
C GLU A 29 8.79 3.85 7.68
N TRP A 30 7.53 4.34 7.74
CA TRP A 30 7.24 5.77 7.88
C TRP A 30 7.86 6.35 9.15
N ALA A 31 7.64 5.68 10.29
CA ALA A 31 8.20 6.10 11.56
C ALA A 31 9.74 6.06 11.56
N ALA A 32 10.37 5.13 10.83
CA ALA A 32 11.82 5.09 10.67
C ALA A 32 12.34 6.26 9.80
N ALA A 33 11.62 6.60 8.72
CA ALA A 33 11.91 7.74 7.86
C ALA A 33 11.74 9.08 8.62
N GLU A 34 10.72 9.20 9.46
CA GLU A 34 10.47 10.41 10.28
C GLU A 34 11.36 10.49 11.54
N GLY A 35 11.48 9.39 12.28
CA GLY A 35 11.95 9.35 13.67
C GLY A 35 13.47 9.37 13.87
N GLY A 36 14.27 9.32 12.80
CA GLY A 36 15.72 9.51 12.90
C GLY A 36 16.59 8.38 12.38
N GLY A 37 16.02 7.39 11.67
CA GLY A 37 16.83 6.39 10.95
C GLY A 37 17.62 6.97 9.78
N ALA A 38 17.12 8.04 9.15
CA ALA A 38 17.68 8.60 7.91
C ALA A 38 18.54 9.86 8.06
N ALA A 39 18.34 10.66 9.12
CA ALA A 39 19.15 11.81 9.54
C ALA A 39 18.39 12.58 10.63
N PRO A 40 19.08 13.32 11.53
CA PRO A 40 18.44 14.26 12.43
C PRO A 40 17.55 15.25 11.68
N CYS A 41 16.36 15.54 12.22
CA CYS A 41 15.47 16.52 11.61
C CYS A 41 16.02 17.95 11.80
N PRO A 42 16.24 18.73 10.73
CA PRO A 42 16.70 20.12 10.85
C PRO A 42 15.78 21.00 11.72
N ALA A 43 14.48 20.69 11.77
CA ALA A 43 13.52 21.38 12.62
C ALA A 43 13.72 21.05 14.11
N ALA A 44 13.98 19.79 14.45
CA ALA A 44 14.25 19.36 15.82
C ALA A 44 15.55 19.99 16.36
N GLU A 45 16.55 20.14 15.50
CA GLU A 45 17.80 20.83 15.83
C GLU A 45 17.67 22.36 15.87
N ARG A 46 16.49 22.90 15.55
CA ARG A 46 16.19 24.34 15.49
C ARG A 46 17.16 25.09 14.56
N LEU A 47 17.65 24.44 13.50
CA LEU A 47 18.66 25.01 12.60
C LEU A 47 18.14 26.29 11.93
N ALA A 48 16.86 26.32 11.53
CA ALA A 48 16.23 27.50 10.96
C ALA A 48 16.21 28.69 11.93
N ALA A 49 15.91 28.45 13.21
CA ALA A 49 15.91 29.50 14.23
C ALA A 49 17.32 30.04 14.47
N ARG A 50 18.33 29.16 14.54
CA ARG A 50 19.75 29.56 14.67
C ARG A 50 20.23 30.35 13.46
N ALA A 51 19.91 29.89 12.25
CA ALA A 51 20.23 30.60 11.02
C ALA A 51 19.60 31.99 10.99
N ARG A 52 18.33 32.11 11.40
CA ARG A 52 17.64 33.40 11.51
C ARG A 52 18.37 34.37 12.42
N THR A 53 18.76 33.95 13.63
CA THR A 53 19.54 34.80 14.55
C THR A 53 20.88 35.24 13.94
N LEU A 54 21.58 34.36 13.23
CA LEU A 54 22.83 34.72 12.55
C LEU A 54 22.60 35.72 11.41
N VAL A 55 21.53 35.57 10.63
CA VAL A 55 21.16 36.50 9.56
C VAL A 55 20.76 37.86 10.12
N GLU A 56 20.01 37.91 11.22
CA GLU A 56 19.66 39.15 11.91
C GLU A 56 20.92 39.88 12.38
N ARG A 57 21.86 39.19 13.04
CA ARG A 57 23.15 39.78 13.44
C ARG A 57 23.96 40.28 12.25
N LEU A 58 24.03 39.49 11.17
CA LEU A 58 24.75 39.86 9.95
C LEU A 58 24.17 41.14 9.33
N ARG A 59 22.83 41.27 9.34
CA ARG A 59 22.13 42.46 8.85
C ARG A 59 22.47 43.69 9.69
N ASP A 60 22.46 43.55 11.01
CA ASP A 60 22.73 44.66 11.92
C ASP A 60 24.18 45.14 11.76
N SER A 61 25.16 44.21 11.76
CA SER A 61 26.56 44.50 11.46
C SER A 61 26.76 45.17 10.09
N TRP A 62 26.08 44.67 9.06
CA TRP A 62 26.14 45.26 7.72
C TRP A 62 25.63 46.71 7.68
N GLN A 63 24.55 47.01 8.41
CA GLN A 63 24.03 48.37 8.50
C GLN A 63 25.04 49.33 9.13
N HIS A 64 25.80 48.89 10.13
CA HIS A 64 26.91 49.69 10.69
C HIS A 64 27.98 49.98 9.64
N LEU A 65 28.47 48.95 8.94
CA LEU A 65 29.47 49.12 7.88
C LEU A 65 29.02 50.06 6.76
N VAL A 66 27.74 50.01 6.38
CA VAL A 66 27.16 50.90 5.36
C VAL A 66 27.11 52.35 5.85
N ARG A 67 26.76 52.59 7.12
CA ARG A 67 26.78 53.94 7.71
C ARG A 67 28.20 54.49 7.75
N ASP A 68 29.17 53.68 8.21
CA ASP A 68 30.59 54.07 8.28
C ASP A 68 31.15 54.42 6.90
N ARG A 69 30.74 53.68 5.87
CA ARG A 69 31.14 53.98 4.48
C ARG A 69 30.61 55.33 3.98
N ALA A 70 29.44 55.77 4.47
CA ALA A 70 28.84 57.04 4.09
C ALA A 70 29.49 58.24 4.79
N THR A 71 30.16 58.01 5.92
CA THR A 71 30.95 59.03 6.62
C THR A 71 32.32 59.22 5.97
N ARG A 72 32.71 60.47 5.68
CA ARG A 72 33.97 60.80 4.99
C ARG A 72 35.23 60.53 5.84
N SER A 73 35.09 60.56 7.17
CA SER A 73 36.17 60.29 8.13
C SER A 73 35.55 59.72 9.40
N LEU A 74 36.14 58.63 9.91
CA LEU A 74 35.75 57.99 11.17
C LEU A 74 36.66 58.50 12.29
N THR A 75 36.17 58.54 13.53
CA THR A 75 37.07 58.74 14.68
C THR A 75 37.91 57.48 14.88
N TYR A 76 39.04 57.58 15.60
CA TYR A 76 39.85 56.40 15.91
C TYR A 76 39.04 55.27 16.57
N ASN A 77 38.09 55.61 17.45
CA ASN A 77 37.22 54.61 18.09
C ASN A 77 36.29 53.93 17.08
N ASP A 78 35.67 54.72 16.19
CA ASP A 78 34.79 54.19 15.15
C ASP A 78 35.56 53.34 14.14
N GLU A 79 36.82 53.67 13.83
CA GLU A 79 37.69 52.84 13.00
C GLU A 79 37.96 51.47 13.65
N GLN A 80 38.22 51.43 14.96
CA GLN A 80 38.38 50.16 15.67
C GLN A 80 37.07 49.35 15.66
N PHE A 81 35.93 50.01 15.90
CA PHE A 81 34.62 49.37 15.83
C PHE A 81 34.33 48.83 14.42
N HIS A 82 34.65 49.59 13.37
CA HIS A 82 34.52 49.18 11.98
C HIS A 82 35.31 47.89 11.67
N VAL A 83 36.55 47.80 12.16
CA VAL A 83 37.39 46.60 12.01
C VAL A 83 36.75 45.41 12.73
N LEU A 84 36.23 45.60 13.94
CA LEU A 84 35.54 44.55 14.70
C LEU A 84 34.25 44.08 14.01
N GLU A 85 33.48 44.98 13.43
CA GLU A 85 32.28 44.64 12.66
C GLU A 85 32.63 43.82 11.41
N ARG A 86 33.72 44.15 10.71
CA ARG A 86 34.20 43.33 9.57
C ARG A 86 34.57 41.91 10.00
N ILE A 87 35.25 41.75 11.13
CA ILE A 87 35.57 40.43 11.71
C ILE A 87 34.27 39.68 12.06
N THR A 88 33.31 40.38 12.68
CA THR A 88 32.01 39.82 13.07
C THR A 88 31.20 39.34 11.87
N VAL A 89 31.16 40.11 10.78
CA VAL A 89 30.53 39.73 9.51
C VAL A 89 31.18 38.49 8.93
N ALA A 90 32.52 38.44 8.86
CA ALA A 90 33.25 37.30 8.33
C ALA A 90 32.98 36.03 9.14
N GLU A 91 33.03 36.11 10.46
CA GLU A 91 32.78 34.97 11.35
C GLU A 91 31.32 34.50 11.31
N THR A 92 30.37 35.43 11.33
CA THR A 92 28.94 35.11 11.22
C THR A 92 28.62 34.44 9.89
N GLY A 93 29.23 34.90 8.79
CA GLY A 93 29.14 34.27 7.48
C GLY A 93 29.69 32.85 7.46
N ARG A 94 30.86 32.61 8.09
CA ARG A 94 31.43 31.24 8.24
C ARG A 94 30.48 30.31 8.99
N ARG A 95 29.92 30.76 10.12
CA ARG A 95 28.96 29.98 10.93
C ARG A 95 27.68 29.66 10.16
N LEU A 96 27.14 30.63 9.44
CA LEU A 96 25.94 30.42 8.62
C LEU A 96 26.20 29.40 7.50
N ARG A 97 27.36 29.48 6.84
CA ARG A 97 27.76 28.50 5.82
C ARG A 97 27.88 27.09 6.40
N ALA A 98 28.53 26.94 7.55
CA ALA A 98 28.67 25.64 8.22
C ALA A 98 27.30 25.06 8.60
N LEU A 99 26.38 25.89 9.07
CA LEU A 99 25.00 25.48 9.37
C LEU A 99 24.29 24.97 8.11
N LEU A 100 24.39 25.70 6.99
CA LEU A 100 23.78 25.29 5.72
C LEU A 100 24.38 23.99 5.17
N GLN A 101 25.71 23.84 5.25
CA GLN A 101 26.41 22.63 4.82
C GLN A 101 26.00 21.39 5.63
N ARG A 102 25.59 21.56 6.89
CA ARG A 102 25.01 20.49 7.71
C ARG A 102 23.53 20.24 7.39
N ALA A 103 22.73 21.30 7.25
CA ALA A 103 21.29 21.19 7.11
C ALA A 103 20.87 20.62 5.74
N ALA A 104 21.56 21.00 4.66
CA ALA A 104 21.22 20.59 3.30
C ALA A 104 21.26 19.06 3.10
N PRO A 105 22.34 18.33 3.44
CA PRO A 105 22.36 16.87 3.28
C PRO A 105 21.35 16.17 4.19
N GLN A 106 21.11 16.68 5.41
CA GLN A 106 20.09 16.13 6.31
C GLN A 106 18.68 16.26 5.71
N ALA A 107 18.35 17.43 5.15
CA ALA A 107 17.07 17.65 4.48
C ALA A 107 16.92 16.75 3.25
N ARG A 108 18.00 16.60 2.46
CA ARG A 108 18.00 15.76 1.27
C ARG A 108 17.80 14.29 1.61
N ALA A 109 18.57 13.75 2.57
CA ALA A 109 18.46 12.36 3.00
C ALA A 109 17.04 12.02 3.49
N ARG A 110 16.39 12.94 4.22
CA ARG A 110 15.00 12.75 4.66
C ARG A 110 14.02 12.80 3.49
N ALA A 111 14.20 13.71 2.55
CA ALA A 111 13.35 13.79 1.36
C ALA A 111 13.46 12.50 0.52
N ASP A 112 14.66 11.97 0.34
CA ASP A 112 14.89 10.74 -0.40
C ASP A 112 14.24 9.53 0.33
N ALA A 113 14.41 9.42 1.65
CA ALA A 113 13.76 8.35 2.44
C ALA A 113 12.23 8.40 2.37
N LEU A 114 11.63 9.59 2.43
CA LEU A 114 10.19 9.78 2.27
C LEU A 114 9.71 9.44 0.85
N ALA A 115 10.50 9.79 -0.17
CA ALA A 115 10.18 9.47 -1.55
C ALA A 115 10.19 7.96 -1.79
N ASP A 116 11.14 7.23 -1.23
CA ASP A 116 11.21 5.78 -1.34
C ASP A 116 10.06 5.09 -0.61
N TRP A 117 9.74 5.54 0.60
CA TRP A 117 8.55 5.08 1.32
C TRP A 117 7.26 5.30 0.50
N TYR A 118 7.10 6.50 -0.10
CA TYR A 118 5.92 6.82 -0.90
C TYR A 118 5.78 5.90 -2.13
N LYS A 119 6.87 5.54 -2.80
CA LYS A 119 6.84 4.58 -3.93
C LYS A 119 6.28 3.22 -3.49
N VAL A 120 6.72 2.73 -2.32
CA VAL A 120 6.22 1.46 -1.77
C VAL A 120 4.74 1.60 -1.41
N ALA A 121 4.37 2.65 -0.67
CA ALA A 121 2.99 2.92 -0.28
C ALA A 121 2.03 3.02 -1.50
N ALA A 122 2.45 3.71 -2.56
CA ALA A 122 1.69 3.84 -3.80
C ALA A 122 1.47 2.48 -4.49
N THR A 123 2.49 1.61 -4.46
CA THR A 123 2.38 0.25 -5.01
C THR A 123 1.38 -0.59 -4.20
N VAL A 124 1.44 -0.53 -2.87
CA VAL A 124 0.51 -1.24 -1.98
C VAL A 124 -0.93 -0.74 -2.15
N TYR A 125 -1.10 0.58 -2.31
CA TYR A 125 -2.41 1.17 -2.60
C TYR A 125 -3.00 0.61 -3.91
N LEU A 126 -2.20 0.58 -4.98
CA LEU A 126 -2.64 0.03 -6.26
C LEU A 126 -3.00 -1.47 -6.16
N GLN A 127 -2.18 -2.25 -5.45
CA GLN A 127 -2.48 -3.67 -5.21
C GLN A 127 -3.80 -3.87 -4.46
N THR A 128 -4.08 -3.00 -3.49
CA THR A 128 -5.35 -3.01 -2.74
C THR A 128 -6.53 -2.68 -3.65
N GLN A 129 -6.40 -1.68 -4.53
CA GLN A 129 -7.44 -1.33 -5.50
C GLN A 129 -7.72 -2.46 -6.51
N ILE A 130 -6.68 -3.16 -6.97
CA ILE A 130 -6.85 -4.30 -7.87
C ILE A 130 -7.62 -5.41 -7.14
N LEU A 131 -7.23 -5.72 -5.90
CA LEU A 131 -7.87 -6.75 -5.10
C LEU A 131 -9.35 -6.42 -4.83
N ASP A 132 -9.67 -5.16 -4.52
CA ASP A 132 -11.04 -4.69 -4.33
C ASP A 132 -11.92 -4.88 -5.58
N LYS A 133 -11.36 -4.57 -6.76
CA LYS A 133 -12.02 -4.84 -8.05
C LYS A 133 -12.22 -6.34 -8.28
N ASP A 134 -11.24 -7.16 -7.94
CA ASP A 134 -11.33 -8.61 -8.11
C ASP A 134 -12.38 -9.24 -7.17
N VAL A 135 -12.51 -8.72 -5.95
CA VAL A 135 -13.56 -9.09 -4.98
C VAL A 135 -14.93 -8.71 -5.55
N SER A 136 -15.12 -7.46 -5.98
CA SER A 136 -16.36 -6.98 -6.59
C SER A 136 -16.77 -7.83 -7.80
N ALA A 137 -15.80 -8.20 -8.65
CA ALA A 137 -16.04 -9.08 -9.79
C ALA A 137 -16.42 -10.52 -9.38
N ALA A 138 -15.85 -11.03 -8.29
CA ALA A 138 -16.21 -12.35 -7.74
C ALA A 138 -17.63 -12.34 -7.14
N GLU A 139 -18.00 -11.27 -6.44
CA GLU A 139 -19.35 -11.08 -5.88
C GLU A 139 -20.42 -11.07 -6.99
N LEU A 140 -20.19 -10.32 -8.07
CA LEU A 140 -21.11 -10.29 -9.20
C LEU A 140 -21.29 -11.69 -9.83
N LYS A 141 -20.21 -12.46 -9.96
CA LYS A 141 -20.26 -13.85 -10.45
C LYS A 141 -21.05 -14.76 -9.51
N LEU A 142 -20.89 -14.60 -8.19
CA LEU A 142 -21.65 -15.35 -7.19
C LEU A 142 -23.14 -15.05 -7.28
N LEU A 143 -23.51 -13.78 -7.39
CA LEU A 143 -24.91 -13.36 -7.55
C LEU A 143 -25.53 -13.94 -8.82
N ALA A 144 -24.80 -13.91 -9.94
CA ALA A 144 -25.27 -14.50 -11.20
C ALA A 144 -25.47 -16.03 -11.10
N LEU A 145 -24.57 -16.73 -10.42
CA LEU A 145 -24.71 -18.17 -10.19
C LEU A 145 -25.87 -18.49 -9.25
N ALA A 146 -26.06 -17.69 -8.19
CA ALA A 146 -27.18 -17.84 -7.26
C ALA A 146 -28.53 -17.67 -7.97
N ALA A 147 -28.68 -16.64 -8.81
CA ALA A 147 -29.88 -16.44 -9.61
C ALA A 147 -30.17 -17.64 -10.53
N ARG A 148 -29.15 -18.12 -11.26
CA ARG A 148 -29.30 -19.29 -12.14
C ARG A 148 -29.66 -20.57 -11.38
N LEU A 149 -29.17 -20.74 -10.15
CA LEU A 149 -29.52 -21.87 -9.30
C LEU A 149 -30.98 -21.79 -8.86
N GLN A 150 -31.44 -20.61 -8.45
CA GLN A 150 -32.84 -20.35 -8.10
C GLN A 150 -33.77 -20.65 -9.29
N ASP A 151 -33.43 -20.16 -10.49
CA ASP A 151 -34.20 -20.43 -11.70
C ASP A 151 -34.29 -21.94 -11.99
N ALA A 152 -33.17 -22.66 -11.86
CA ALA A 152 -33.12 -24.10 -12.07
C ALA A 152 -33.96 -24.87 -11.04
N GLU A 153 -33.93 -24.43 -9.78
CA GLU A 153 -34.74 -25.00 -8.69
C GLU A 153 -36.24 -24.79 -8.94
N HIS A 154 -36.64 -23.58 -9.33
CA HIS A 154 -38.02 -23.27 -9.71
C HIS A 154 -38.48 -24.12 -10.89
N ALA A 155 -37.66 -24.25 -11.93
CA ALA A 155 -37.97 -25.09 -13.09
C ALA A 155 -38.09 -26.58 -12.72
N ALA A 156 -37.21 -27.10 -11.86
CA ALA A 156 -37.27 -28.48 -11.39
C ALA A 156 -38.54 -28.76 -10.58
N ARG A 157 -38.93 -27.84 -9.68
CA ARG A 157 -40.18 -27.91 -8.92
C ARG A 157 -41.41 -27.91 -9.83
N ALA A 158 -41.43 -27.02 -10.83
CA ALA A 158 -42.52 -26.97 -11.80
C ALA A 158 -42.66 -28.28 -12.60
N ARG A 159 -41.54 -28.88 -13.02
CA ARG A 159 -41.53 -30.19 -13.70
C ARG A 159 -42.01 -31.33 -12.79
N ALA A 160 -41.62 -31.32 -11.52
CA ALA A 160 -42.07 -32.30 -10.55
C ALA A 160 -43.59 -32.20 -10.30
N ALA A 161 -44.13 -30.98 -10.23
CA ALA A 161 -45.57 -30.74 -10.08
C ALA A 161 -46.38 -31.12 -11.35
N ALA A 162 -45.80 -30.94 -12.54
CA ALA A 162 -46.44 -31.30 -13.81
C ALA A 162 -46.36 -32.81 -14.14
N ARG A 163 -45.61 -33.60 -13.37
CA ARG A 163 -45.52 -35.05 -13.58
C ARG A 163 -46.90 -35.67 -13.30
N PRO A 164 -47.53 -36.34 -14.29
CA PRO A 164 -48.83 -36.95 -14.08
C PRO A 164 -48.76 -37.99 -12.96
N PRO A 165 -49.83 -38.16 -12.16
CA PRO A 165 -49.88 -39.19 -11.14
C PRO A 165 -49.59 -40.54 -11.79
N HIS A 166 -48.77 -41.35 -11.11
CA HIS A 166 -48.45 -42.68 -11.60
C HIS A 166 -49.76 -43.42 -11.87
N PRO A 167 -49.98 -44.00 -13.07
CA PRO A 167 -51.17 -44.80 -13.29
C PRO A 167 -51.21 -45.89 -12.21
N PRO A 168 -52.41 -46.20 -11.67
CA PRO A 168 -52.54 -47.20 -10.62
C PRO A 168 -51.87 -48.49 -11.08
N GLN A 169 -50.98 -49.03 -10.25
CA GLN A 169 -50.34 -50.31 -10.54
C GLN A 169 -51.45 -51.35 -10.69
N THR A 170 -51.63 -51.84 -11.92
CA THR A 170 -52.51 -52.99 -12.16
C THR A 170 -51.94 -54.16 -11.35
N PRO A 171 -52.77 -54.86 -10.55
CA PRO A 171 -52.30 -55.94 -9.69
C PRO A 171 -51.56 -56.99 -10.52
N HIS A 172 -50.32 -57.26 -10.14
CA HIS A 172 -49.48 -58.26 -10.77
C HIS A 172 -50.16 -59.62 -10.63
N THR A 173 -50.61 -60.20 -11.75
CA THR A 173 -50.96 -61.62 -11.80
C THR A 173 -49.69 -62.45 -11.58
N PRO A 174 -49.67 -63.41 -10.65
CA PRO A 174 -48.51 -64.26 -10.44
C PRO A 174 -48.21 -65.06 -11.71
N VAL A 175 -47.03 -64.86 -12.29
CA VAL A 175 -46.51 -65.70 -13.36
C VAL A 175 -46.13 -67.04 -12.74
N THR A 176 -46.94 -68.06 -12.99
CA THR A 176 -46.59 -69.44 -12.72
C THR A 176 -45.44 -69.83 -13.63
N CYS A 177 -44.26 -70.08 -13.06
CA CYS A 177 -43.19 -70.82 -13.71
C CYS A 177 -43.71 -72.23 -14.05
N PHE A 178 -44.05 -72.47 -15.32
CA PHE A 178 -44.20 -73.81 -15.87
C PHE A 178 -43.04 -74.05 -16.84
N GLU A 179 -42.38 -75.18 -16.64
CA GLU A 179 -41.18 -75.65 -17.31
C GLU A 179 -41.28 -75.64 -18.84
N PHE A 180 -40.18 -75.31 -19.51
CA PHE A 180 -39.82 -75.97 -20.76
C PHE A 180 -38.33 -76.33 -20.71
N TYR A 181 -38.07 -77.59 -20.34
CA TYR A 181 -36.86 -78.30 -20.70
C TYR A 181 -36.78 -78.37 -22.22
N PHE A 182 -35.74 -77.80 -22.83
CA PHE A 182 -35.26 -78.28 -24.12
C PHE A 182 -33.73 -78.29 -24.14
N THR A 183 -33.22 -79.51 -24.06
CA THR A 183 -31.85 -79.93 -24.30
C THR A 183 -31.44 -79.60 -25.74
N PHE A 184 -30.29 -78.96 -25.94
CA PHE A 184 -29.51 -79.19 -27.16
C PHE A 184 -28.01 -79.12 -26.91
N THR A 185 -27.33 -79.99 -27.64
CA THR A 185 -26.10 -80.68 -27.29
C THR A 185 -24.90 -80.04 -27.99
N PHE A 186 -23.73 -80.21 -27.37
CA PHE A 186 -22.38 -79.96 -27.87
C PHE A 186 -22.14 -80.19 -29.39
N HIS A 187 -21.40 -79.28 -30.03
CA HIS A 187 -20.33 -79.69 -30.95
C HIS A 187 -19.18 -78.68 -31.07
N THR A 188 -18.03 -79.23 -31.42
CA THR A 188 -16.64 -78.89 -31.10
C THR A 188 -15.89 -78.17 -32.24
N GLN A 189 -14.71 -77.62 -31.91
CA GLN A 189 -13.46 -77.46 -32.70
C GLN A 189 -13.03 -76.00 -32.94
N ILE A 190 -11.96 -75.52 -32.30
CA ILE A 190 -10.52 -75.70 -32.63
C ILE A 190 -10.19 -75.13 -34.02
N PHE A 191 -9.58 -73.94 -34.07
CA PHE A 191 -8.17 -73.72 -34.38
C PHE A 191 -7.73 -72.34 -33.87
#